data_AF-A0A3S1FYZ7-F1
#
_entry.id   AF-A0A3S1FYZ7-F1
#
_cell.length_a   1.000
_cell.length_b   1.000
_cell.length_c   1.000
_cell.angle_alpha   90.00
_cell.angle_beta   90.00
_cell.angle_gamma   90.00
#
_symmetry.space_group_name_H-M   'P 1'
#
loop_
_entity.id
_entity.type
_entity.pdbx_description
1 polymer ?
#
loop_
_entity_poly.entity_id
_entity_poly.type
_entity_poly.pdbx_seq_one_letter_code
_entity_poly.pdbx_strand_id
1 'polypeptide(L)'
;MNIKQELPWDNPRFRNWVAVARACHVLERTLAVKLAPLDLKPAQLDVLMNLYRHPGTSQHDLARRLLVGRSNITMLLPQLET
;
A
#
# COMPACT_ATOMS: atom_id res chain seq x y z
N MET A 1 -32.07 25.92 -4.93
CA MET A 1 -31.01 24.90 -5.08
C MET A 1 -30.47 24.99 -6.49
N ASN A 2 -29.15 25.16 -6.65
CA ASN A 2 -28.53 25.36 -7.96
C ASN A 2 -28.48 24.02 -8.73
N ILE A 3 -29.17 23.94 -9.87
CA ILE A 3 -29.39 22.73 -10.69
C ILE A 3 -28.14 22.39 -11.55
N LYS A 4 -27.03 23.13 -11.40
CA LYS A 4 -25.82 23.00 -12.24
C LYS A 4 -24.63 22.38 -11.51
N GLN A 5 -24.82 21.35 -10.69
CA GLN A 5 -23.70 20.57 -10.16
C GLN A 5 -23.48 19.35 -11.06
N GLU A 6 -22.39 19.37 -11.84
CA GLU A 6 -21.89 18.17 -12.50
C GLU A 6 -21.58 17.12 -11.42
N LEU A 7 -22.18 15.94 -11.57
CA LEU A 7 -22.00 14.89 -10.58
C LEU A 7 -20.66 14.19 -10.86
N PRO A 8 -19.97 13.66 -9.85
CA PRO A 8 -18.66 13.03 -10.05
C PRO A 8 -18.65 11.92 -11.11
N TRP A 9 -19.77 11.18 -11.25
CA TRP A 9 -19.92 10.11 -12.23
C TRP A 9 -20.20 10.57 -13.66
N ASP A 10 -20.52 11.84 -13.86
CA ASP A 10 -20.68 12.44 -15.19
C ASP A 10 -19.30 12.70 -15.83
N ASN A 11 -18.23 12.72 -15.04
CA ASN A 11 -16.86 12.82 -15.55
C ASN A 11 -16.44 11.50 -16.24
N PRO A 12 -16.04 11.52 -17.53
CA PRO A 12 -15.59 10.32 -18.25
C PRO A 12 -14.44 9.56 -17.56
N ARG A 13 -13.61 10.25 -16.77
CA ARG A 13 -12.50 9.66 -16.01
C ARG A 13 -12.93 9.00 -14.70
N PHE A 14 -14.14 9.26 -14.22
CA PHE A 14 -14.64 8.67 -12.98
C PHE A 14 -14.59 7.15 -13.01
N ARG A 15 -15.06 6.54 -14.12
CA ARG A 15 -15.01 5.09 -14.30
C ARG A 15 -13.60 4.53 -14.25
N ASN A 16 -12.62 5.25 -14.82
CA ASN A 16 -11.22 4.85 -14.78
C ASN A 16 -10.66 4.90 -13.36
N TRP A 17 -10.94 5.98 -12.62
CA TRP A 17 -10.53 6.11 -11.23
C TRP A 17 -11.09 4.99 -10.34
N VAL A 18 -12.39 4.70 -10.48
CA VAL A 18 -13.02 3.59 -9.75
C VAL A 18 -12.42 2.24 -10.16
N ALA A 19 -12.10 2.04 -11.45
CA ALA A 19 -11.47 0.80 -11.91
C ALA A 19 -10.08 0.59 -11.29
N VAL A 20 -9.26 1.64 -11.21
CA VAL A 20 -7.95 1.59 -10.54
C VAL A 20 -8.12 1.30 -9.05
N ALA A 21 -9.02 1.99 -8.35
CA ALA A 21 -9.28 1.73 -6.93
C ALA A 21 -9.70 0.27 -6.67
N ARG A 22 -10.61 -0.27 -7.49
CA ARG A 22 -10.99 -1.69 -7.42
C ARG A 22 -9.81 -2.62 -7.67
N ALA A 23 -8.97 -2.32 -8.66
CA ALA A 23 -7.78 -3.12 -8.95
C ALA A 23 -6.81 -3.13 -7.75
N CYS A 24 -6.57 -1.98 -7.11
CA CYS A 24 -5.75 -1.88 -5.91
C CYS A 24 -6.31 -2.74 -4.77
N HIS A 25 -7.61 -2.67 -4.49
CA HIS A 25 -8.24 -3.48 -3.43
C HIS A 25 -8.19 -4.98 -3.72
N VAL A 26 -8.42 -5.39 -4.97
CA VAL A 26 -8.33 -6.81 -5.37
C VAL A 26 -6.90 -7.31 -5.22
N LEU A 27 -5.91 -6.51 -5.62
CA LEU A 27 -4.49 -6.84 -5.47
C LEU A 27 -4.12 -7.02 -4.00
N GLU A 28 -4.46 -6.06 -3.14
CA GLU A 28 -4.18 -6.09 -1.71
C GLU A 28 -4.78 -7.35 -1.05
N ARG A 29 -6.06 -7.61 -1.32
CA ARG A 29 -6.76 -8.80 -0.80
C ARG A 29 -6.14 -10.10 -1.28
N THR A 30 -5.83 -10.19 -2.57
CA THR A 30 -5.27 -11.40 -3.17
C THR A 30 -3.89 -11.68 -2.61
N LEU A 31 -3.05 -10.63 -2.49
CA LEU A 31 -1.71 -10.75 -1.93
C LEU A 31 -1.75 -11.16 -0.46
N ALA A 32 -2.64 -10.57 0.35
CA ALA A 32 -2.82 -10.96 1.74
C ALA A 32 -3.18 -12.45 1.88
N VAL A 33 -4.10 -12.97 1.06
CA VAL A 33 -4.46 -14.40 1.07
C VAL A 33 -3.28 -15.29 0.67
N LYS A 34 -2.48 -14.86 -0.31
CA LYS A 34 -1.31 -15.62 -0.79
C LYS A 34 -0.16 -15.62 0.21
N LEU A 35 -0.03 -14.58 1.04
CA LEU A 35 1.01 -14.46 2.05
C LEU A 35 0.62 -15.08 3.40
N ALA A 36 -0.67 -15.27 3.67
CA ALA A 36 -1.15 -15.87 4.91
C ALA A 36 -0.47 -17.19 5.32
N PRO A 37 -0.13 -18.14 4.40
CA PRO A 37 0.59 -19.36 4.77
C PRO A 37 2.01 -19.13 5.30
N LEU A 38 2.59 -17.94 5.04
CA LEU A 38 3.91 -17.53 5.53
C LEU A 38 3.82 -16.65 6.78
N ASP A 39 2.61 -16.45 7.32
CA ASP A 39 2.32 -15.49 8.39
C ASP A 39 2.79 -14.06 8.07
N LEU A 40 2.74 -13.69 6.79
CA LEU A 40 3.17 -12.37 6.31
C LEU A 40 2.00 -11.51 5.85
N LYS A 41 2.11 -10.22 6.14
CA LYS A 41 1.24 -9.17 5.59
C LYS A 41 1.89 -8.52 4.37
N PRO A 42 1.11 -7.96 3.42
CA PRO A 42 1.65 -7.24 2.27
C PRO A 42 2.68 -6.15 2.63
N ALA A 43 2.44 -5.36 3.67
CA ALA A 43 3.36 -4.32 4.12
C ALA A 43 4.69 -4.88 4.66
N GLN A 44 4.65 -6.06 5.30
CA GLN A 44 5.85 -6.76 5.76
C GLN A 44 6.67 -7.28 4.58
N LEU A 45 6.01 -7.84 3.56
CA LEU A 45 6.69 -8.25 2.32
C LEU A 45 7.38 -7.06 1.64
N ASP A 46 6.72 -5.90 1.56
CA ASP A 46 7.28 -4.71 0.91
C ASP A 46 8.56 -4.21 1.62
N VAL A 47 8.58 -4.28 2.95
CA VAL A 47 9.77 -4.02 3.77
C VAL A 47 10.89 -5.01 3.46
N LEU A 48 10.60 -6.31 3.43
CA LEU A 48 11.58 -7.36 3.12
C LEU A 48 12.16 -7.19 1.71
N MET A 49 11.32 -6.91 0.71
CA MET A 49 11.76 -6.67 -0.66
C MET A 49 12.67 -5.45 -0.79
N ASN A 50 12.37 -4.36 -0.08
CA ASN A 50 13.20 -3.16 -0.08
C ASN A 50 14.54 -3.38 0.62
N LEU A 51 14.55 -4.08 1.76
CA LEU A 51 15.79 -4.43 2.47
C LEU A 51 16.66 -5.37 1.64
N TYR A 52 16.05 -6.35 0.96
CA TYR A 52 16.76 -7.24 0.04
C TYR A 52 17.38 -6.48 -1.13
N ARG A 53 16.65 -5.54 -1.74
CA ARG A 53 17.12 -4.74 -2.88
C ARG A 53 18.14 -3.66 -2.48
N HIS A 54 18.05 -3.16 -1.25
CA HIS A 54 18.86 -2.06 -0.75
C HIS A 54 19.42 -2.36 0.65
N PRO A 55 20.37 -3.31 0.77
CA PRO A 55 20.98 -3.67 2.06
C PRO A 55 21.62 -2.46 2.74
N GLY A 56 21.52 -2.38 4.07
CA GLY A 56 22.08 -1.28 4.87
C GLY A 56 21.30 0.05 4.81
N THR A 57 20.13 0.08 4.15
CA THR A 57 19.23 1.24 4.14
C THR A 57 18.78 1.60 5.57
N SER A 58 18.81 2.90 5.91
CA SER A 58 18.31 3.39 7.20
C SER A 58 16.78 3.26 7.31
N GLN A 59 16.23 3.14 8.53
CA GLN A 59 14.76 3.11 8.71
C GLN A 59 14.05 4.34 8.14
N HIS A 60 14.71 5.50 8.17
CA HIS A 60 14.18 6.75 7.60
C HIS A 60 14.10 6.68 6.07
N ASP A 61 15.15 6.18 5.43
CA ASP A 61 15.18 6.01 3.97
C ASP A 61 14.22 4.91 3.52
N LEU A 62 14.08 3.85 4.32
CA LEU A 62 13.09 2.78 4.11
C LEU A 62 11.67 3.34 4.15
N ALA A 63 11.33 4.17 5.15
CA ALA A 63 10.03 4.83 5.23
C ALA A 63 9.73 5.69 4.00
N ARG A 64 10.74 6.44 3.52
CA ARG A 64 10.62 7.27 2.31
C ARG A 64 10.38 6.43 1.06
N ARG A 65 11.10 5.31 0.90
CA ARG A 65 10.95 4.39 -0.25
C ARG A 65 9.58 3.73 -0.28
N LEU A 66 9.07 3.36 0.89
CA LEU A 66 7.76 2.71 1.05
C LEU A 66 6.59 3.70 1.05
N LEU A 67 6.87 5.01 0.93
CA LEU A 67 5.85 6.08 0.96
C LEU A 67 5.00 6.06 2.25
N VAL A 68 5.61 5.71 3.38
CA VAL A 68 4.93 5.65 4.69
C VAL A 68 5.55 6.61 5.70
N GLY A 69 4.78 6.96 6.72
CA GLY A 69 5.30 7.70 7.87
C GLY A 69 6.32 6.88 8.66
N ARG A 70 7.28 7.57 9.31
CA ARG A 70 8.31 6.92 10.14
C ARG A 70 7.72 6.00 11.22
N SER A 71 6.59 6.40 11.80
CA SER A 71 5.88 5.62 12.82
C SER A 71 5.45 4.24 12.32
N ASN A 72 5.11 4.11 11.03
CA ASN A 72 4.73 2.83 10.45
C ASN A 72 5.91 1.85 10.46
N ILE A 73 7.11 2.32 10.09
CA ILE A 73 8.33 1.50 10.10
C ILE A 73 8.73 1.12 11.53
N THR A 74 8.69 2.07 12.47
CA THR A 74 9.04 1.78 13.87
C THR A 74 8.08 0.80 14.54
N MET A 75 6.82 0.71 14.09
CA MET A 75 5.86 -0.28 14.59
C MET A 75 5.95 -1.62 13.86
N LEU A 76 6.35 -1.62 12.59
CA LEU A 76 6.36 -2.81 11.74
C LEU A 76 7.65 -3.62 11.89
N LEU A 77 8.82 -2.98 11.99
CA LEU A 77 10.10 -3.69 12.12
C LEU A 77 10.16 -4.61 13.34
N PRO A 78 9.70 -4.22 14.55
CA PRO A 78 9.67 -5.14 15.69
C PRO A 78 8.88 -6.42 15.42
N GLN A 79 7.80 -6.35 14.61
CA GLN A 79 6.99 -7.53 14.24
C GLN A 79 7.69 -8.47 13.26
N LEU A 80 8.81 -8.03 12.65
CA LEU A 80 9.63 -8.84 11.74
C LEU A 80 10.87 -9.42 12.42
N GLU A 81 11.30 -8.82 13.54
CA GLU A 81 12.48 -9.23 14.31
C GLU A 81 12.16 -10.30 15.37
N THR A 82 10.87 -10.47 15.71
CA THR A 82 10.36 -11.42 16.71
C THR A 82 9.56 -12.53 16.06
#